data_AF-A0A529MEH8-F1
#
_entry.id   AF-A0A529MEH8-F1
#
_cell.length_a   1.000
_cell.length_b   1.000
_cell.length_c   1.000
_cell.angle_alpha   90.00
_cell.angle_beta   90.00
_cell.angle_gamma   90.00
#
_symmetry.space_group_name_H-M   'P 1'
#
loop_
_entity.id
_entity.type
_entity.pdbx_description
1 polymer ?
#
loop_
_entity_poly.entity_id
_entity_poly.type
_entity_poly.pdbx_seq_one_letter_code
_entity_poly.pdbx_strand_id
1 'polypeptide(L)'
;TNQRETVVIWHKATGKPIHNAIVWQDRRTAPLCQKLKKQGLEKKFNKKTGLLLDPYFSGTKIAWMLDKVKGARKRAEKGELLAGTIDSFLIWRLTGGKVHATDATNASRTLVYNIEKNVWDEELLSILNIPIGILPEVKDCADDFGVTEKSQ
;
A
#
# COMPACT_ATOMS: atom_id res chain seq x y z
N THR A 1 -12.02 -8.98 6.51
CA THR A 1 -11.05 -9.06 7.63
C THR A 1 -9.80 -9.78 7.17
N ASN A 2 -8.62 -9.33 7.59
CA ASN A 2 -7.30 -9.80 7.14
C ASN A 2 -6.21 -9.34 8.12
N GLN A 3 -5.00 -9.90 7.97
CA GLN A 3 -3.81 -9.24 8.52
C GLN A 3 -3.61 -7.89 7.81
N ARG A 4 -3.57 -6.80 8.58
CA ARG A 4 -3.81 -5.45 8.05
C ARG A 4 -2.59 -4.86 7.32
N GLU A 5 -1.46 -4.72 7.99
CA GLU A 5 -0.31 -3.95 7.47
C GLU A 5 0.58 -4.73 6.48
N THR A 6 0.34 -6.03 6.31
CA THR A 6 1.07 -6.85 5.34
C THR A 6 0.76 -6.38 3.93
N VAL A 7 1.79 -6.16 3.12
CA VAL A 7 1.66 -5.55 1.78
C VAL A 7 2.21 -6.44 0.67
N VAL A 8 1.57 -6.37 -0.49
CA VAL A 8 1.96 -7.07 -1.73
C VAL A 8 2.06 -6.05 -2.85
N ILE A 9 3.02 -6.25 -3.77
CA ILE A 9 3.07 -5.58 -5.07
C ILE A 9 3.04 -6.65 -6.16
N TRP A 10 2.19 -6.48 -7.16
CA TRP A 10 2.00 -7.43 -8.24
C TRP A 10 1.86 -6.74 -9.60
N HIS A 11 2.08 -7.52 -10.66
CA HIS A 11 1.87 -7.06 -12.02
C HIS A 11 0.36 -6.98 -12.32
N LYS A 12 -0.10 -5.83 -12.80
CA LYS A 12 -1.51 -5.57 -13.15
C LYS A 12 -2.06 -6.57 -14.18
N ALA A 13 -1.33 -6.86 -15.26
CA ALA A 13 -1.82 -7.74 -16.32
C ALA A 13 -1.80 -9.23 -15.93
N THR A 14 -0.78 -9.68 -15.18
CA THR A 14 -0.58 -11.11 -14.94
C THR A 14 -0.98 -11.56 -13.54
N GLY A 15 -1.26 -10.64 -12.62
CA GLY A 15 -1.51 -10.94 -11.21
C GLY A 15 -0.31 -11.53 -10.45
N LYS A 16 0.88 -11.57 -11.07
CA LYS A 16 2.08 -12.20 -10.48
C LYS A 16 2.74 -11.23 -9.49
N PRO A 17 2.98 -11.64 -8.23
CA PRO A 17 3.74 -10.83 -7.29
C PRO A 17 5.16 -10.57 -7.80
N ILE A 18 5.70 -9.37 -7.57
CA ILE A 18 7.08 -9.04 -7.94
C ILE A 18 8.09 -9.41 -6.84
N HIS A 19 7.58 -9.72 -5.65
CA HIS A 19 8.32 -10.09 -4.45
C HIS A 19 7.35 -10.77 -3.47
N ASN A 20 7.87 -11.49 -2.48
CA ASN A 20 7.07 -12.00 -1.37
C ASN A 20 6.35 -10.86 -0.64
N ALA A 21 5.18 -11.16 -0.07
CA ALA A 21 4.51 -10.24 0.82
C ALA A 21 5.45 -9.84 1.98
N ILE A 22 5.50 -8.55 2.31
CA ILE A 22 6.26 -8.10 3.47
C ILE A 22 5.30 -7.98 4.63
N VAL A 23 5.47 -8.86 5.61
CA VAL A 23 4.58 -8.99 6.77
C VAL A 23 4.72 -7.79 7.70
N TRP A 24 3.66 -7.48 8.44
CA TRP A 24 3.61 -6.39 9.42
C TRP A 24 4.74 -6.43 10.47
N GLN A 25 5.19 -7.61 10.89
CA GLN A 25 6.29 -7.78 11.85
C GLN A 25 7.67 -7.43 11.29
N ASP A 26 7.80 -7.34 9.97
CA ASP A 26 9.09 -7.14 9.32
C ASP A 26 9.69 -5.77 9.67
N ARG A 27 10.96 -5.78 10.13
CA ARG A 27 11.69 -4.59 10.57
C ARG A 27 12.66 -4.03 9.52
N ARG A 28 12.69 -4.54 8.29
CA ARG A 28 13.69 -4.17 7.26
C ARG A 28 13.69 -2.69 6.91
N THR A 29 12.58 -2.00 7.14
CA THR A 29 12.41 -0.58 6.85
C THR A 29 12.78 0.33 8.02
N ALA A 30 13.30 -0.22 9.13
CA ALA A 30 13.77 0.57 10.28
C ALA A 30 14.77 1.68 9.90
N PRO A 31 15.76 1.45 9.02
CA PRO A 31 16.67 2.51 8.59
C PRO A 31 15.95 3.66 7.87
N LEU A 32 14.93 3.37 7.05
CA LEU A 32 14.13 4.38 6.37
C LEU A 32 13.31 5.19 7.38
N CYS A 33 12.65 4.52 8.33
CA CYS A 33 11.92 5.21 9.40
C CYS A 33 12.84 6.14 10.20
N GLN A 34 14.02 5.66 10.61
CA GLN A 34 15.01 6.48 11.33
C GLN A 34 15.47 7.69 10.51
N LYS A 35 15.72 7.51 9.20
CA LYS A 35 16.07 8.62 8.30
C LYS A 35 14.97 9.69 8.27
N LEU A 36 13.71 9.28 8.11
CA LEU A 36 12.56 10.20 8.08
C LEU A 36 12.37 10.92 9.43
N LYS A 37 12.57 10.22 10.56
CA LYS A 37 12.55 10.85 11.89
C LYS A 37 13.66 11.89 12.06
N LYS A 38 14.88 11.59 11.63
CA LYS A 38 16.01 12.54 11.66
C LYS A 38 15.76 13.79 10.80
N GLN A 39 14.93 13.67 9.77
CA GLN A 39 14.47 14.80 8.94
C GLN A 39 13.31 15.58 9.59
N GLY A 40 12.87 15.23 10.80
CA GLY A 40 11.78 15.91 11.51
C GLY A 40 10.39 15.60 10.98
N LEU A 41 10.24 14.57 10.13
CA LEU A 41 8.97 14.29 9.43
C LEU A 41 7.95 13.54 10.29
N GLU A 42 8.32 13.00 11.46
CA GLU A 42 7.43 12.18 12.27
C GLU A 42 6.12 12.88 12.66
N LYS A 43 6.20 14.15 13.08
CA LYS A 43 5.01 14.95 13.42
C LYS A 43 4.06 15.10 12.23
N LYS A 44 4.59 15.17 11.01
CA LYS A 44 3.80 15.31 9.78
C LYS A 44 3.02 14.04 9.48
N PHE A 45 3.68 12.89 9.53
CA PHE A 45 3.02 11.58 9.37
C PHE A 45 1.96 11.39 10.45
N ASN A 46 2.31 11.64 11.70
CA ASN A 46 1.38 11.47 12.81
C ASN A 46 0.14 12.36 12.70
N LYS A 47 0.30 13.63 12.35
CA LYS A 47 -0.84 14.54 12.16
C LYS A 47 -1.81 14.04 11.08
N LYS A 48 -1.30 13.49 9.98
CA LYS A 48 -2.13 13.10 8.83
C LYS A 48 -2.75 11.73 8.96
N THR A 49 -2.07 10.79 9.62
CA THR A 49 -2.46 9.37 9.63
C THR A 49 -2.80 8.85 11.03
N GLY A 50 -2.48 9.60 12.09
CA GLY A 50 -2.53 9.14 13.47
C GLY A 50 -1.44 8.12 13.83
N LEU A 51 -0.49 7.83 12.93
CA LEU A 51 0.51 6.77 13.10
C LEU A 51 1.90 7.34 13.39
N LEU A 52 2.71 6.56 14.10
CA LEU A 52 4.14 6.85 14.26
C LEU A 52 4.92 6.37 13.04
N LEU A 53 6.10 6.94 12.81
CA LEU A 53 7.04 6.41 11.83
C LEU A 53 7.66 5.12 12.36
N ASP A 54 7.05 3.98 12.07
CA ASP A 54 7.54 2.67 12.47
C ASP A 54 7.46 1.67 11.30
N PRO A 55 8.42 0.72 11.19
CA PRO A 55 8.41 -0.33 10.17
C PRO A 55 7.14 -1.16 10.12
N TYR A 56 6.33 -1.17 11.17
CA TYR A 56 5.06 -1.89 11.22
C TYR A 56 4.14 -1.59 10.03
N PHE A 57 4.12 -0.35 9.53
CA PHE A 57 3.13 0.10 8.53
C PHE A 57 3.57 -0.07 7.07
N SER A 58 2.58 -0.19 6.18
CA SER A 58 2.73 -0.62 4.79
C SER A 58 3.55 0.32 3.91
N GLY A 59 3.43 1.64 4.08
CA GLY A 59 4.00 2.64 3.16
C GLY A 59 5.51 2.51 3.01
N THR A 60 6.23 2.30 4.12
CA THR A 60 7.69 2.11 4.06
C THR A 60 8.10 0.81 3.37
N LYS A 61 7.26 -0.23 3.47
CA LYS A 61 7.47 -1.53 2.82
C LYS A 61 7.23 -1.44 1.31
N ILE A 62 6.23 -0.66 0.87
CA ILE A 62 5.99 -0.34 -0.54
C ILE A 62 7.20 0.37 -1.12
N ALA A 63 7.64 1.46 -0.48
CA ALA A 63 8.82 2.22 -0.91
C ALA A 63 10.06 1.31 -1.02
N TRP A 64 10.30 0.47 -0.01
CA TRP A 64 11.40 -0.48 -0.01
C TRP A 64 11.35 -1.47 -1.18
N MET A 65 10.18 -2.06 -1.49
CA MET A 65 10.05 -3.00 -2.61
C MET A 65 10.32 -2.33 -3.95
N LEU A 66 9.78 -1.12 -4.13
CA LEU A 66 9.96 -0.38 -5.38
C LEU A 66 11.42 0.06 -5.60
N ASP A 67 12.19 0.26 -4.52
CA ASP A 67 13.62 0.61 -4.58
C ASP A 67 14.55 -0.62 -4.69
N LYS A 68 14.16 -1.77 -4.12
CA LYS A 68 15.00 -2.98 -4.06
C LYS A 68 14.73 -3.99 -5.16
N VAL A 69 13.50 -4.07 -5.65
CA VAL A 69 13.16 -5.00 -6.74
C VAL A 69 13.54 -4.34 -8.06
N LYS A 70 14.45 -4.99 -8.81
CA LYS A 70 15.01 -4.44 -10.06
C LYS A 70 13.89 -4.03 -11.03
N GLY A 71 13.88 -2.75 -11.40
CA GLY A 71 12.93 -2.19 -12.35
C GLY A 71 11.52 -1.93 -11.82
N ALA A 72 11.23 -2.25 -10.55
CA ALA A 72 9.89 -2.09 -9.99
C ALA A 72 9.42 -0.64 -10.02
N ARG A 73 10.28 0.31 -9.66
CA ARG A 73 10.02 1.76 -9.76
C ARG A 73 9.49 2.19 -11.12
N LYS A 74 10.27 1.94 -12.18
CA LYS A 74 9.92 2.32 -13.56
C LYS A 74 8.63 1.66 -14.03
N ARG A 75 8.38 0.42 -13.60
CA ARG A 75 7.15 -0.33 -13.95
C ARG A 75 5.93 0.22 -13.21
N ALA A 76 6.09 0.64 -11.95
CA ALA A 76 5.06 1.34 -11.19
C ALA A 76 4.69 2.69 -11.86
N GLU A 77 5.69 3.46 -12.27
CA GLU A 77 5.48 4.73 -13.00
C GLU A 77 4.77 4.54 -14.34
N LYS A 78 4.99 3.40 -15.01
CA LYS A 78 4.27 3.02 -16.24
C LYS A 78 2.87 2.45 -16.00
N GLY A 79 2.42 2.32 -14.75
CA GLY A 79 1.11 1.74 -14.40
C GLY A 79 1.04 0.21 -14.60
N GLU A 80 2.18 -0.48 -14.69
CA GLU A 80 2.23 -1.93 -14.85
C GLU A 80 2.05 -2.69 -13.53
N LEU A 81 2.22 -2.00 -12.40
CA LEU A 81 2.17 -2.57 -11.06
C LEU A 81 1.00 -2.03 -10.25
N LEU A 82 0.46 -2.90 -9.40
CA LEU A 82 -0.49 -2.55 -8.35
C LEU A 82 0.14 -2.90 -6.99
N ALA A 83 -0.24 -2.17 -5.96
CA ALA A 83 0.12 -2.41 -4.58
C ALA A 83 -1.15 -2.45 -3.72
N GLY A 84 -1.08 -3.15 -2.60
CA GLY A 84 -2.21 -3.22 -1.67
C GLY A 84 -1.91 -4.07 -0.46
N THR A 85 -2.70 -3.83 0.58
CA THR A 85 -2.83 -4.74 1.72
C THR A 85 -3.52 -6.04 1.28
N ILE A 86 -3.58 -7.03 2.17
CA ILE A 86 -4.06 -8.38 1.81
C ILE A 86 -5.50 -8.40 1.31
N ASP A 87 -6.40 -7.60 1.89
CA ASP A 87 -7.76 -7.40 1.39
C ASP A 87 -7.77 -6.99 -0.08
N SER A 88 -7.00 -5.97 -0.43
CA SER A 88 -6.94 -5.46 -1.80
C SER A 88 -6.39 -6.49 -2.79
N PHE A 89 -5.36 -7.22 -2.39
CA PHE A 89 -4.82 -8.32 -3.20
C PHE A 89 -5.85 -9.44 -3.41
N LEU A 90 -6.60 -9.81 -2.36
CA LEU A 90 -7.62 -10.84 -2.45
C LEU A 90 -8.82 -10.40 -3.29
N ILE A 91 -9.33 -9.17 -3.11
CA ILE A 91 -10.40 -8.59 -3.94
C ILE A 91 -9.98 -8.62 -5.41
N TRP A 92 -8.75 -8.19 -5.71
CA TRP A 92 -8.24 -8.19 -7.08
C TRP A 92 -8.20 -9.61 -7.67
N ARG A 93 -7.72 -10.59 -6.91
CA ARG A 93 -7.64 -11.99 -7.37
C ARG A 93 -9.02 -12.62 -7.54
N LEU A 94 -9.93 -12.38 -6.60
CA LEU A 94 -11.27 -12.97 -6.60
C LEU A 94 -12.18 -12.36 -7.67
N THR A 95 -11.94 -11.11 -8.08
CA THR A 95 -12.71 -10.43 -9.13
C THR A 95 -12.11 -10.59 -10.54
N GLY A 96 -11.12 -11.46 -10.72
CA GLY A 96 -10.47 -11.63 -12.02
C GLY A 96 -9.66 -10.41 -12.47
N GLY A 97 -9.22 -9.58 -11.52
CA GLY A 97 -8.48 -8.35 -11.75
C GLY A 97 -9.32 -7.14 -12.13
N LYS A 98 -10.64 -7.24 -12.03
CA LYS A 98 -11.59 -6.16 -12.36
C LYS A 98 -11.66 -5.09 -11.28
N VAL A 99 -11.49 -5.46 -10.01
CA VAL A 99 -11.58 -4.52 -8.88
C VAL A 99 -10.25 -4.43 -8.15
N HIS A 100 -9.73 -3.22 -8.01
CA HIS A 100 -8.56 -2.92 -7.17
C HIS A 100 -8.98 -1.91 -6.10
N ALA A 101 -9.50 -2.45 -5.00
CA ALA A 101 -10.10 -1.66 -3.92
C ALA A 101 -9.57 -2.09 -2.55
N THR A 102 -9.75 -1.24 -1.55
CA THR A 102 -9.53 -1.49 -0.12
C THR A 102 -10.60 -0.71 0.66
N ASP A 103 -10.77 -1.00 1.94
CA ASP A 103 -11.65 -0.19 2.79
C ASP A 103 -10.86 0.85 3.60
N ALA A 104 -11.55 1.86 4.12
CA ALA A 104 -10.92 2.91 4.92
C ALA A 104 -10.18 2.38 6.16
N THR A 105 -10.61 1.26 6.75
CA THR A 105 -9.94 0.70 7.93
C THR A 105 -8.59 0.10 7.57
N ASN A 106 -8.45 -0.63 6.45
CA ASN A 106 -7.14 -1.10 5.96
C ASN A 106 -6.30 0.07 5.44
N ALA A 107 -6.88 1.01 4.69
CA ALA A 107 -6.17 2.18 4.17
C ALA A 107 -5.50 3.00 5.28
N SER A 108 -6.17 3.21 6.41
CA SER A 108 -5.63 3.93 7.57
C SER A 108 -4.34 3.33 8.14
N ARG A 109 -4.06 2.04 7.87
CA ARG A 109 -2.89 1.30 8.37
C ARG A 109 -1.67 1.40 7.47
N THR A 110 -1.79 2.10 6.35
CA THR A 110 -0.75 2.16 5.32
C THR A 110 0.30 3.23 5.56
N LEU A 111 0.13 4.13 6.55
CA LEU A 111 1.00 5.30 6.80
C LEU A 111 0.96 6.37 5.69
N VAL A 112 0.16 6.19 4.63
CA VAL A 112 0.04 7.13 3.51
C VAL A 112 -1.40 7.54 3.19
N TYR A 113 -2.34 7.18 4.07
CA TYR A 113 -3.73 7.58 3.97
C TYR A 113 -4.04 8.68 4.98
N ASN A 114 -4.63 9.78 4.52
CA ASN A 114 -5.04 10.89 5.35
C ASN A 114 -6.41 10.58 5.97
N ILE A 115 -6.45 10.39 7.29
CA ILE A 115 -7.67 9.98 8.00
C ILE A 115 -8.66 11.13 8.21
N GLU A 116 -8.21 12.38 8.15
CA GLU A 116 -9.10 13.54 8.25
C GLU A 116 -9.81 13.80 6.92
N LYS A 117 -9.09 13.64 5.82
CA LYS A 117 -9.59 13.91 4.46
C LYS A 117 -10.17 12.69 3.75
N ASN A 118 -9.97 11.49 4.29
CA ASN A 118 -10.34 10.22 3.68
C ASN A 118 -9.81 10.02 2.25
N VAL A 119 -8.53 10.35 2.03
CA VAL A 119 -7.85 10.20 0.74
C VAL A 119 -6.40 9.77 0.92
N TRP A 120 -5.81 9.20 -0.12
CA TRP A 120 -4.36 9.02 -0.20
C TRP A 120 -3.65 10.37 -0.11
N ASP A 121 -2.65 10.48 0.78
CA ASP A 121 -1.98 11.76 1.03
C ASP A 121 -0.80 11.95 0.07
N GLU A 122 -0.97 12.79 -0.95
CA GLU A 122 0.04 13.05 -1.98
C GLU A 122 1.39 13.51 -1.41
N GLU A 123 1.39 14.24 -0.30
CA GLU A 123 2.64 14.70 0.33
C GLU A 123 3.39 13.52 0.96
N LEU A 124 2.70 12.64 1.68
CA LEU A 124 3.31 11.44 2.27
C LEU A 124 3.78 10.46 1.18
N LEU A 125 3.01 10.33 0.10
CA LEU A 125 3.37 9.56 -1.08
C LEU A 125 4.63 10.11 -1.75
N SER A 126 4.72 11.43 -1.92
CA SER A 126 5.90 12.10 -2.48
C SER A 126 7.14 11.87 -1.61
N ILE A 127 7.02 12.00 -0.28
CA ILE A 127 8.11 11.75 0.68
C ILE A 127 8.64 10.31 0.57
N LEU A 128 7.74 9.33 0.44
CA LEU A 128 8.11 7.92 0.29
C LEU A 128 8.39 7.52 -1.16
N ASN A 129 8.29 8.48 -2.09
CA ASN A 129 8.39 8.26 -3.53
C ASN A 129 7.49 7.11 -3.98
N ILE A 130 6.17 7.16 -3.72
CA ILE A 130 5.20 6.13 -4.12
C ILE A 130 4.26 6.73 -5.17
N PRO A 131 4.21 6.19 -6.40
CA PRO A 131 3.26 6.65 -7.41
C PRO A 131 1.83 6.35 -6.97
N ILE A 132 0.95 7.36 -6.93
CA ILE A 132 -0.44 7.18 -6.49
C ILE A 132 -1.20 6.14 -7.34
N GLY A 133 -0.87 6.03 -8.63
CA GLY A 133 -1.54 5.12 -9.57
C GLY A 133 -1.37 3.63 -9.30
N ILE A 134 -0.52 3.22 -8.33
CA ILE A 134 -0.42 1.82 -7.91
C ILE A 134 -1.32 1.49 -6.72
N LEU A 135 -1.95 2.47 -6.07
CA LEU A 135 -2.74 2.28 -4.86
C LEU A 135 -4.21 1.97 -5.20
N PRO A 136 -4.91 1.18 -4.37
CA PRO A 136 -6.31 0.84 -4.61
C PRO A 136 -7.24 2.03 -4.39
N GLU A 137 -8.42 1.95 -4.99
CA GLU A 137 -9.56 2.78 -4.60
C GLU A 137 -9.95 2.47 -3.15
N VAL A 138 -10.23 3.50 -2.35
CA VAL A 138 -10.71 3.34 -0.97
C VAL A 138 -12.23 3.47 -0.96
N LYS A 139 -12.90 2.42 -0.49
CA LYS A 139 -14.36 2.34 -0.37
C LYS A 139 -14.82 2.31 1.09
N ASP A 140 -16.13 2.44 1.29
CA ASP A 140 -16.74 2.18 2.59
C ASP A 140 -16.54 0.71 2.99
N CYS A 141 -16.49 0.41 4.29
CA CYS A 141 -16.30 -0.94 4.80
C CYS A 141 -17.45 -1.90 4.46
N ALA A 142 -18.65 -1.39 4.14
CA ALA A 142 -19.81 -2.17 3.71
C ALA A 142 -20.21 -1.93 2.24
N ASP A 143 -19.31 -1.41 1.41
CA ASP A 143 -19.57 -1.10 0.00
C ASP A 143 -19.57 -2.36 -0.91
N ASP A 144 -19.96 -2.18 -2.17
CA ASP A 144 -19.82 -3.18 -3.21
C ASP A 144 -18.36 -3.27 -3.69
N PHE A 145 -17.68 -4.36 -3.33
CA PHE A 145 -16.33 -4.69 -3.76
C PHE A 145 -16.28 -5.56 -5.04
N GLY A 146 -17.43 -5.75 -5.68
CA GLY A 146 -17.61 -6.55 -6.88
C GLY A 146 -18.01 -7.99 -6.60
N VAL A 147 -18.21 -8.73 -7.69
CA VAL A 147 -18.63 -10.13 -7.66
C VAL A 147 -17.42 -11.02 -7.94
N THR A 148 -17.31 -12.11 -7.20
CA THR A 148 -16.26 -13.11 -7.44
C THR A 148 -16.44 -13.73 -8.83
N GLU A 149 -15.34 -13.89 -9.55
CA GLU A 149 -15.34 -14.59 -10.82
C GLU A 149 -15.48 -16.09 -10.55
N LYS A 150 -16.36 -16.76 -11.32
CA LYS A 150 -16.48 -18.21 -11.22
C LYS A 150 -15.14 -18.83 -11.60
N SER A 151 -14.65 -19.72 -10.74
CA SER A 151 -13.52 -20.58 -11.06
C SER A 151 -13.80 -21.33 -12.37
N GLN A 152 -12.95 -21.12 -13.37
CA GLN A 152 -12.88 -21.99 -14.55
C GLN A 152 -12.30 -23.35 -14.18
#